data_AF-A0A914XG41-F1
#
_entry.id   AF-A0A914XG41-F1
#
_cell.length_a   1.000
_cell.length_b   1.000
_cell.length_c   1.000
_cell.angle_alpha   90.00
_cell.angle_beta   90.00
_cell.angle_gamma   90.00
#
_symmetry.space_group_name_H-M   'P 1'
#
loop_
_entity.id
_entity.type
_entity.pdbx_description
1 polymer ?
#
loop_
_entity_poly.entity_id
_entity_poly.type
_entity_poly.pdbx_seq_one_letter_code
_entity_poly.pdbx_strand_id
1 'polypeptide(L)'
;MSPFVHKLCTDQIRRYELVAFITHYGGGADSGHYIAYCRNELNGHWYEFDDAMVSRVEVAEVLSKEAYVLFYQKKGDAMSKVRDHVRSLLESGNKQRCKAVSRFHISREWLHRLSTFAEPGPITNFDFLCPHGLISPRRAKDLNSYYAEVPSAAWDYLHQEFGGGPVCSSLQYCVTCQNEFLRLQTKRNAELAAFKQLQKMERSPSVRWHHPPNLITRSWFSRWERFVLNHDEEPPPAIDNSSLLTRPAKEGGVVRLKQSGNYMTFTRDMWLFFVNVYGGGPEVFLVHDHQPTAEEVAKWDEERQRDLLNATEDDLQLNVTQLTLDNGDSDHDDFGDTHS
;
A
#
# COMPACT_ATOMS: atom_id res chain seq x y z
N MET A 1 -15.60 8.82 -34.07
CA MET A 1 -14.18 8.72 -34.44
C MET A 1 -13.88 7.60 -35.44
N SER A 2 -14.88 7.08 -36.17
CA SER A 2 -14.73 5.94 -37.09
C SER A 2 -13.64 6.05 -38.17
N PRO A 3 -13.31 7.23 -38.73
CA PRO A 3 -12.23 7.32 -39.73
C PRO A 3 -10.82 7.10 -39.16
N PHE A 4 -10.65 7.19 -37.84
CA PHE A 4 -9.34 7.21 -37.18
C PHE A 4 -9.01 5.92 -36.43
N VAL A 5 -9.84 4.87 -36.56
CA VAL A 5 -9.58 3.57 -35.92
C VAL A 5 -8.75 2.68 -36.83
N HIS A 6 -7.85 1.89 -36.24
CA HIS A 6 -7.09 0.88 -36.95
C HIS A 6 -8.03 -0.18 -37.56
N LYS A 7 -7.66 -0.76 -38.71
CA LYS A 7 -8.50 -1.73 -39.44
C LYS A 7 -8.86 -2.99 -38.65
N LEU A 8 -8.05 -3.34 -37.65
CA LEU A 8 -8.26 -4.48 -36.76
C LEU A 8 -9.09 -4.14 -35.51
N CYS A 9 -9.53 -2.89 -35.34
CA CYS A 9 -10.33 -2.49 -34.20
C CYS A 9 -11.72 -3.15 -34.25
N THR A 10 -12.03 -3.94 -33.23
CA THR A 10 -13.29 -4.67 -33.09
C THR A 10 -14.39 -3.87 -32.39
N ASP A 11 -14.08 -2.66 -31.91
CA ASP A 11 -15.05 -1.79 -31.22
C ASP A 11 -16.25 -1.51 -32.11
N GLN A 12 -17.43 -1.85 -31.58
CA GLN A 12 -18.71 -1.66 -32.27
C GLN A 12 -19.18 -0.22 -32.13
N ILE A 13 -18.89 0.41 -30.99
CA ILE A 13 -19.29 1.78 -30.71
C ILE A 13 -18.14 2.73 -31.03
N ARG A 14 -18.41 3.77 -31.83
CA ARG A 14 -17.39 4.76 -32.26
C ARG A 14 -17.89 6.19 -32.15
N ARG A 15 -19.08 6.37 -31.56
CA ARG A 15 -19.71 7.65 -31.28
C ARG A 15 -19.33 8.11 -29.88
N TYR A 16 -19.00 9.38 -29.78
CA TYR A 16 -18.62 10.04 -28.55
C TYR A 16 -19.41 11.35 -28.43
N GLU A 17 -19.79 11.70 -27.21
CA GLU A 17 -20.41 12.98 -26.88
C GLU A 17 -19.49 13.77 -25.97
N LEU A 18 -19.40 15.08 -26.22
CA LEU A 18 -18.71 15.98 -25.30
C LEU A 18 -19.51 16.08 -24.01
N VAL A 19 -18.87 15.83 -22.88
CA VAL A 19 -19.50 15.88 -21.55
C VAL A 19 -18.89 16.95 -20.66
N ALA A 20 -17.63 17.31 -20.89
CA ALA A 20 -16.99 18.42 -20.21
C ALA A 20 -15.83 18.95 -21.04
N PHE A 21 -15.38 20.16 -20.74
CA PHE A 21 -14.11 20.70 -21.22
C PHE A 21 -13.54 21.71 -20.23
N ILE A 22 -12.24 21.95 -20.31
CA ILE A 22 -11.54 22.95 -19.52
C ILE A 22 -11.08 24.05 -20.47
N THR A 23 -11.28 25.30 -20.05
CA THR A 23 -10.67 26.48 -20.67
C THR A 23 -9.50 26.93 -19.81
N HIS A 24 -8.43 27.39 -20.45
CA HIS A 24 -7.30 28.02 -19.78
C HIS A 24 -7.22 29.47 -20.20
N TYR A 25 -7.23 30.37 -19.22
CA TYR A 25 -7.06 31.80 -19.42
C TYR A 25 -5.66 32.19 -18.91
N GLY A 26 -4.71 32.31 -19.83
CA GLY A 26 -3.34 32.70 -19.51
C GLY A 26 -2.52 32.93 -20.77
N GLY A 27 -1.51 33.80 -20.68
CA GLY A 27 -0.61 34.09 -21.81
C GLY A 27 0.54 33.09 -21.98
N GLY A 28 0.74 32.18 -21.01
CA GLY A 28 1.86 31.23 -20.97
C GLY A 28 1.49 29.91 -20.29
N ALA A 29 2.36 28.91 -20.43
CA ALA A 29 2.12 27.57 -19.88
C ALA A 29 2.37 27.46 -18.35
N ASP A 30 3.04 28.45 -17.78
CA ASP A 30 3.47 28.53 -16.37
C ASP A 30 2.51 29.35 -15.49
N SER A 31 1.55 30.04 -16.08
CA SER A 31 0.59 30.87 -15.35
C SER A 31 -0.75 30.99 -16.10
N GLY A 32 -1.86 30.84 -15.37
CA GLY A 32 -3.19 31.17 -15.84
C GLY A 32 -4.28 30.59 -14.95
N HIS A 33 -5.52 30.81 -15.36
CA HIS A 33 -6.72 30.39 -14.64
C HIS A 33 -7.45 29.29 -15.40
N TYR A 34 -7.91 28.26 -14.70
CA TYR A 34 -8.60 27.12 -15.32
C TYR A 34 -10.06 27.11 -14.92
N ILE A 35 -10.95 27.14 -15.91
CA ILE A 35 -12.40 27.06 -15.70
C ILE A 35 -12.91 25.78 -16.37
N ALA A 36 -13.72 25.01 -15.65
CA ALA A 36 -14.33 23.80 -16.17
C ALA A 36 -15.78 24.04 -16.58
N TYR A 37 -16.17 23.51 -17.73
CA TYR A 37 -17.54 23.50 -18.20
C TYR A 37 -18.01 22.05 -18.30
N CYS A 38 -19.04 21.68 -17.56
CA CYS A 38 -19.52 20.30 -17.47
C CYS A 38 -21.02 20.23 -17.77
N ARG A 39 -21.42 19.21 -18.54
CA ARG A 39 -22.82 18.86 -18.76
C ARG A 39 -23.30 17.95 -17.64
N ASN A 40 -24.37 18.33 -16.97
CA ASN A 40 -25.02 17.48 -15.98
C ASN A 40 -25.87 16.41 -16.69
N GLU A 41 -25.60 15.13 -16.44
CA GLU A 41 -26.31 14.01 -17.10
C GLU A 41 -27.79 13.90 -16.70
N LEU A 42 -28.18 14.39 -15.52
CA LEU A 42 -29.54 14.26 -14.99
C LEU A 42 -30.53 15.22 -15.65
N ASN A 43 -30.10 16.44 -15.93
CA ASN A 43 -30.95 17.49 -16.51
C ASN A 43 -30.50 17.96 -17.90
N GLY A 44 -29.33 17.53 -18.37
CA GLY A 44 -28.77 17.89 -19.66
C GLY A 44 -28.24 19.32 -19.78
N HIS A 45 -28.26 20.12 -18.70
CA HIS A 45 -27.77 21.50 -18.68
C HIS A 45 -26.25 21.57 -18.51
N TRP A 46 -25.67 22.65 -19.02
CA TRP A 46 -24.25 22.96 -18.85
C TRP A 46 -24.04 23.90 -17.68
N TYR A 47 -22.92 23.71 -17.01
CA TYR A 47 -22.51 24.50 -15.87
C TYR A 47 -21.04 24.89 -16.02
N GLU A 48 -20.75 26.14 -15.71
CA GLU A 48 -19.41 26.68 -15.52
C GLU A 48 -19.03 26.54 -14.06
N PHE A 49 -17.84 26.00 -13.82
CA PHE A 49 -17.22 25.82 -12.52
C PHE A 49 -15.95 26.67 -12.49
N ASP A 50 -16.06 27.82 -11.84
CA ASP A 50 -14.99 28.79 -11.64
C ASP A 50 -14.65 28.83 -10.13
N ASP A 51 -13.70 27.99 -9.74
CA ASP A 51 -13.29 27.76 -8.35
C ASP A 51 -14.47 27.49 -7.39
N ALA A 52 -14.83 28.48 -6.57
CA ALA A 52 -15.92 28.39 -5.60
C ALA A 52 -17.30 28.70 -6.21
N MET A 53 -17.36 29.17 -7.46
CA MET A 53 -18.56 29.62 -8.12
C MET A 53 -19.02 28.61 -9.16
N VAL A 54 -20.31 28.26 -9.11
CA VAL A 54 -20.96 27.39 -10.09
C VAL A 54 -22.14 28.13 -10.69
N SER A 55 -22.12 28.31 -12.02
CA SER A 55 -23.18 29.01 -12.75
C SER A 55 -23.72 28.11 -13.87
N ARG A 56 -25.02 28.19 -14.14
CA ARG A 56 -25.61 27.49 -15.30
C ARG A 56 -25.33 28.33 -16.55
N VAL A 57 -24.87 27.68 -17.60
CA VAL A 57 -24.59 28.32 -18.90
C VAL A 57 -25.38 27.67 -20.02
N GLU A 58 -25.67 28.45 -21.06
CA GLU A 58 -26.39 27.96 -22.23
C GLU A 58 -25.42 27.35 -23.27
N VAL A 59 -25.93 26.44 -24.09
CA VAL A 59 -25.10 25.70 -25.06
C VAL A 59 -24.40 26.65 -26.05
N ALA A 60 -25.07 27.74 -26.44
CA ALA A 60 -24.48 28.74 -27.33
C ALA A 60 -23.24 29.41 -26.72
N GLU A 61 -23.25 29.66 -25.40
CA GLU A 61 -22.09 30.19 -24.69
C GLU A 61 -20.98 29.15 -24.61
N VAL A 62 -21.30 27.90 -24.28
CA VAL A 62 -20.35 26.79 -24.26
C VAL A 62 -19.60 26.64 -25.58
N LEU A 63 -20.30 26.75 -26.72
CA LEU A 63 -19.70 26.63 -28.06
C LEU A 63 -18.80 27.81 -28.43
N SER A 64 -18.89 28.94 -27.71
CA SER A 64 -18.06 30.13 -27.94
C SER A 64 -16.74 30.11 -27.17
N LYS A 65 -16.57 29.20 -26.19
CA LYS A 65 -15.37 29.13 -25.34
C LYS A 65 -14.23 28.39 -26.03
N GLU A 66 -13.00 28.80 -25.75
CA GLU A 66 -11.79 28.15 -26.27
C GLU A 66 -11.40 26.97 -25.37
N ALA A 67 -11.65 25.75 -25.86
CA ALA A 67 -11.32 24.55 -25.11
C ALA A 67 -9.81 24.24 -25.13
N TYR A 68 -9.23 24.06 -23.95
CA TYR A 68 -7.86 23.56 -23.76
C TYR A 68 -7.83 22.03 -23.62
N VAL A 69 -8.74 21.46 -22.82
CA VAL A 69 -8.89 20.00 -22.65
C VAL A 69 -10.34 19.60 -22.86
N LEU A 70 -10.61 18.56 -23.65
CA LEU A 70 -11.95 18.06 -23.95
C LEU A 70 -12.16 16.68 -23.35
N PHE A 71 -13.30 16.46 -22.69
CA PHE A 71 -13.71 15.18 -22.14
C PHE A 71 -14.90 14.63 -22.91
N TYR A 72 -14.70 13.47 -23.52
CA TYR A 72 -15.71 12.78 -24.32
C TYR A 72 -16.13 11.47 -23.66
N GLN A 73 -17.42 11.19 -23.68
CA GLN A 73 -18.00 9.91 -23.23
C GLN A 73 -18.47 9.11 -24.45
N LYS A 74 -18.12 7.83 -24.50
CA LYS A 74 -18.57 6.90 -25.55
C LYS A 74 -20.08 6.69 -25.41
N LYS A 75 -20.84 6.72 -26.51
CA LYS A 75 -22.30 6.58 -26.50
C LYS A 75 -22.77 5.45 -27.39
N GLY A 76 -23.54 4.53 -26.81
CA GLY A 76 -24.14 3.40 -27.52
C GLY A 76 -25.61 3.20 -27.13
N ASP A 77 -26.50 3.16 -28.11
CA ASP A 77 -27.95 3.05 -27.89
C ASP A 77 -28.37 1.66 -27.39
N ALA A 78 -27.57 0.63 -27.67
CA ALA A 78 -27.84 -0.74 -27.22
C ALA A 78 -27.82 -0.89 -25.69
N MET A 79 -26.90 -0.18 -25.00
CA MET A 79 -26.72 -0.33 -23.55
C MET A 79 -27.91 0.15 -22.73
N SER A 80 -28.69 1.11 -23.23
CA SER A 80 -29.91 1.54 -22.51
C SER A 80 -30.88 0.37 -22.34
N LYS A 81 -31.09 -0.41 -23.41
CA LYS A 81 -31.98 -1.58 -23.40
C LYS A 81 -31.50 -2.65 -22.42
N VAL A 82 -30.19 -2.90 -22.40
CA VAL A 82 -29.56 -3.83 -21.45
C VAL A 82 -29.82 -3.37 -20.01
N ARG A 83 -29.58 -2.09 -19.70
CA ARG A 83 -29.79 -1.54 -18.35
C ARG A 83 -31.25 -1.60 -17.92
N ASP A 84 -32.19 -1.28 -18.81
CA ASP A 84 -33.62 -1.35 -18.52
C ASP A 84 -34.07 -2.80 -18.29
N HIS A 85 -33.56 -3.76 -19.07
CA HIS A 85 -33.84 -5.18 -18.86
C HIS A 85 -33.29 -5.68 -17.52
N VAL A 86 -32.04 -5.35 -17.18
CA VAL A 86 -31.42 -5.70 -15.90
C VAL A 86 -32.23 -5.13 -14.74
N ARG A 87 -32.67 -3.85 -14.83
CA ARG A 87 -33.52 -3.23 -13.80
C ARG A 87 -34.81 -4.02 -13.60
N SER A 88 -35.49 -4.40 -14.68
CA SER A 88 -36.71 -5.23 -14.62
C SER A 88 -36.47 -6.60 -13.98
N LEU A 89 -35.34 -7.25 -14.25
CA LEU A 89 -34.97 -8.53 -13.64
C LEU A 89 -34.71 -8.39 -12.13
N LEU A 90 -34.03 -7.31 -11.72
CA LEU A 90 -33.77 -7.02 -10.30
C LEU A 90 -35.08 -6.74 -9.54
N GLU A 91 -35.99 -5.95 -10.12
CA GLU A 91 -37.30 -5.65 -9.51
C GLU A 91 -38.18 -6.90 -9.39
N SER A 92 -38.19 -7.75 -10.42
CA SER A 92 -38.95 -8.99 -10.42
C SER A 92 -38.38 -9.99 -9.41
N GLY A 93 -37.06 -10.13 -9.32
CA GLY A 93 -36.43 -11.03 -8.35
C GLY A 93 -36.62 -10.59 -6.90
N ASN A 94 -36.69 -9.29 -6.62
CA ASN A 94 -36.89 -8.76 -5.27
C ASN A 94 -38.32 -8.97 -4.74
N LYS A 95 -39.33 -9.00 -5.62
CA LYS A 95 -40.72 -9.29 -5.25
C LYS A 95 -40.93 -10.77 -4.87
N GLN A 96 -40.02 -11.66 -5.28
CA GLN A 96 -40.10 -13.12 -5.10
C GLN A 96 -39.27 -13.65 -3.90
N ARG A 97 -38.94 -12.81 -2.90
CA ARG A 97 -38.12 -13.14 -1.71
C ARG A 97 -38.56 -14.38 -0.89
N CYS A 98 -39.71 -14.97 -1.20
CA CYS A 98 -40.32 -16.11 -0.52
C CYS A 98 -40.03 -17.50 -1.16
N LYS A 99 -39.24 -17.59 -2.25
CA LYS A 99 -38.73 -18.87 -2.78
C LYS A 99 -37.21 -18.92 -2.65
N ALA A 100 -36.66 -20.12 -2.45
CA ALA A 100 -35.21 -20.40 -2.43
C ALA A 100 -34.57 -20.15 -3.81
N VAL A 101 -34.51 -18.88 -4.22
CA VAL A 101 -33.89 -18.45 -5.46
C VAL A 101 -32.40 -18.26 -5.19
N SER A 102 -31.56 -18.99 -5.93
CA SER A 102 -30.11 -18.80 -5.89
C SER A 102 -29.76 -17.34 -6.17
N ARG A 103 -28.87 -16.77 -5.34
CA ARG A 103 -28.36 -15.41 -5.47
C ARG A 103 -26.88 -15.46 -5.80
N PHE A 104 -26.42 -14.45 -6.52
CA PHE A 104 -25.03 -14.27 -6.90
C PHE A 104 -24.53 -12.91 -6.40
N HIS A 105 -23.22 -12.82 -6.24
CA HIS A 105 -22.51 -11.63 -5.80
C HIS A 105 -21.72 -11.05 -6.97
N ILE A 106 -21.95 -9.77 -7.25
CA ILE A 106 -21.30 -9.05 -8.34
C ILE A 106 -20.63 -7.77 -7.85
N SER A 107 -19.49 -7.43 -8.44
CA SER A 107 -18.76 -6.20 -8.16
C SER A 107 -19.63 -4.96 -8.33
N ARG A 108 -19.66 -4.10 -7.32
CA ARG A 108 -20.27 -2.77 -7.39
C ARG A 108 -19.50 -1.88 -8.36
N GLU A 109 -18.18 -1.99 -8.41
CA GLU A 109 -17.37 -1.26 -9.39
C GLU A 109 -17.81 -1.61 -10.81
N TRP A 110 -17.98 -2.91 -11.09
CA TRP A 110 -18.47 -3.34 -12.40
C TRP A 110 -19.91 -2.88 -12.67
N LEU A 111 -20.80 -2.91 -11.67
CA LEU A 111 -22.15 -2.36 -11.82
C LEU A 111 -22.15 -0.84 -12.09
N HIS A 112 -21.20 -0.10 -11.52
CA HIS A 112 -21.01 1.32 -11.83
C HIS A 112 -20.53 1.54 -13.27
N ARG A 113 -19.64 0.67 -13.76
CA ARG A 113 -19.28 0.66 -15.19
C ARG A 113 -20.48 0.33 -16.05
N LEU A 114 -21.30 -0.65 -15.67
CA LEU A 114 -22.52 -1.01 -16.39
C LEU A 114 -23.49 0.18 -16.49
N SER A 115 -23.64 0.96 -15.41
CA SER A 115 -24.57 2.10 -15.38
C SER A 115 -24.10 3.29 -16.22
N THR A 116 -22.79 3.50 -16.37
CA THR A 116 -22.22 4.70 -17.00
C THR A 116 -21.59 4.42 -18.36
N PHE A 117 -20.91 3.29 -18.55
CA PHE A 117 -20.10 3.03 -19.75
C PHE A 117 -20.94 2.44 -20.88
N ALA A 118 -20.61 2.83 -22.11
CA ALA A 118 -21.20 2.23 -23.30
C ALA A 118 -20.68 0.81 -23.58
N GLU A 119 -19.50 0.46 -23.06
CA GLU A 119 -18.92 -0.89 -23.09
C GLU A 119 -18.25 -1.13 -21.73
N PRO A 120 -18.98 -1.70 -20.74
CA PRO A 120 -18.43 -1.94 -19.40
C PRO A 120 -17.32 -3.00 -19.37
N GLY A 121 -17.20 -3.79 -20.44
CA GLY A 121 -16.29 -4.93 -20.52
C GLY A 121 -16.81 -6.16 -19.77
N PRO A 122 -16.02 -7.25 -19.74
CA PRO A 122 -16.39 -8.47 -19.05
C PRO A 122 -16.56 -8.24 -17.55
N ILE A 123 -17.42 -9.04 -16.91
CA ILE A 123 -17.62 -8.98 -15.46
C ILE A 123 -16.32 -9.34 -14.76
N THR A 124 -15.90 -8.53 -13.79
CA THR A 124 -14.74 -8.80 -12.95
C THR A 124 -15.11 -8.68 -11.47
N ASN A 125 -15.07 -9.79 -10.74
CA ASN A 125 -15.32 -9.81 -9.29
C ASN A 125 -14.00 -9.81 -8.48
N PHE A 126 -12.87 -9.53 -9.13
CA PHE A 126 -11.54 -9.52 -8.51
C PHE A 126 -11.29 -8.32 -7.57
N ASP A 127 -12.24 -7.40 -7.48
CA ASP A 127 -12.29 -6.30 -6.52
C ASP A 127 -12.70 -6.77 -5.11
N PHE A 128 -13.33 -7.94 -4.95
CA PHE A 128 -13.52 -8.58 -3.63
C PHE A 128 -13.07 -10.04 -3.57
N LEU A 129 -12.91 -10.70 -4.71
CA LEU A 129 -12.40 -12.06 -4.80
C LEU A 129 -10.90 -12.06 -5.10
N CYS A 130 -10.19 -13.00 -4.49
CA CYS A 130 -8.81 -13.30 -4.84
C CYS A 130 -8.74 -14.09 -6.17
N PRO A 131 -7.54 -14.30 -6.75
CA PRO A 131 -7.37 -15.13 -7.96
C PRO A 131 -7.92 -16.55 -7.85
N HIS A 132 -8.08 -17.08 -6.63
CA HIS A 132 -8.69 -18.39 -6.37
C HIS A 132 -10.24 -18.38 -6.43
N GLY A 133 -10.87 -17.23 -6.70
CA GLY A 133 -12.34 -17.09 -6.77
C GLY A 133 -13.05 -17.04 -5.42
N LEU A 134 -12.31 -16.86 -4.33
CA LEU A 134 -12.82 -16.81 -2.95
C LEU A 134 -12.56 -15.43 -2.33
N ILE A 135 -13.22 -15.10 -1.23
CA ILE A 135 -13.07 -13.79 -0.58
C ILE A 135 -11.63 -13.59 -0.13
N SER A 136 -11.08 -12.43 -0.49
CA SER A 136 -9.80 -11.97 0.02
C SER A 136 -9.92 -11.60 1.50
N PRO A 137 -9.12 -12.20 2.41
CA PRO A 137 -9.09 -11.83 3.82
C PRO A 137 -8.87 -10.33 4.07
N ARG A 138 -8.11 -9.68 3.18
CA ARG A 138 -7.78 -8.25 3.25
C ARG A 138 -9.00 -7.36 3.10
N ARG A 139 -10.02 -7.82 2.38
CA ARG A 139 -11.24 -7.06 2.06
C ARG A 139 -12.44 -7.48 2.88
N ALA A 140 -12.27 -8.49 3.75
CA ALA A 140 -13.32 -9.04 4.59
C ALA A 140 -14.01 -7.98 5.47
N LYS A 141 -13.25 -7.02 5.99
CA LYS A 141 -13.75 -5.98 6.90
C LYS A 141 -14.83 -5.11 6.24
N ASP A 142 -14.63 -4.74 4.98
CA ASP A 142 -15.48 -3.81 4.25
C ASP A 142 -16.21 -4.51 3.09
N LEU A 143 -16.41 -5.83 3.17
CA LEU A 143 -16.86 -6.66 2.05
C LEU A 143 -18.16 -6.15 1.40
N ASN A 144 -19.11 -5.69 2.20
CA ASN A 144 -20.41 -5.16 1.73
C ASN A 144 -20.27 -3.91 0.82
N SER A 145 -19.14 -3.20 0.90
CA SER A 145 -18.84 -2.05 0.05
C SER A 145 -18.39 -2.43 -1.36
N TYR A 146 -17.97 -3.68 -1.57
CA TYR A 146 -17.43 -4.14 -2.85
C TYR A 146 -18.47 -4.87 -3.71
N TYR A 147 -19.41 -5.59 -3.11
CA TYR A 147 -20.36 -6.41 -3.88
C TYR A 147 -21.82 -6.00 -3.70
N ALA A 148 -22.64 -6.33 -4.69
CA ALA A 148 -24.09 -6.31 -4.62
C ALA A 148 -24.65 -7.71 -4.89
N GLU A 149 -25.78 -8.04 -4.25
CA GLU A 149 -26.47 -9.30 -4.50
C GLU A 149 -27.47 -9.17 -5.64
N VAL A 150 -27.40 -10.10 -6.59
CA VAL A 150 -28.31 -10.17 -7.73
C VAL A 150 -29.02 -11.53 -7.78
N PRO A 151 -30.30 -11.58 -8.19
CA PRO A 151 -30.99 -12.84 -8.46
C PRO A 151 -30.34 -13.63 -9.61
N SER A 152 -30.44 -14.97 -9.61
CA SER A 152 -29.90 -15.83 -10.69
C SER A 152 -30.27 -15.33 -12.09
N ALA A 153 -31.55 -15.00 -12.34
CA ALA A 153 -31.97 -14.55 -13.66
C ALA A 153 -31.23 -13.29 -14.15
N ALA A 154 -30.92 -12.35 -13.26
CA ALA A 154 -30.14 -11.17 -13.60
C ALA A 154 -28.66 -11.53 -13.83
N TRP A 155 -28.11 -12.42 -13.00
CA TRP A 155 -26.75 -12.93 -13.18
C TRP A 155 -26.58 -13.67 -14.52
N ASP A 156 -27.47 -14.60 -14.84
CA ASP A 156 -27.42 -15.45 -16.03
C ASP A 156 -27.47 -14.58 -17.30
N TYR A 157 -28.34 -13.57 -17.33
CA TYR A 157 -28.41 -12.60 -18.41
C TYR A 157 -27.11 -11.79 -18.54
N LEU A 158 -26.62 -11.20 -17.43
CA LEU A 158 -25.39 -10.41 -17.46
C LEU A 158 -24.17 -11.23 -17.87
N HIS A 159 -24.05 -12.46 -17.39
CA HIS A 159 -22.95 -13.35 -17.74
C HIS A 159 -23.03 -13.83 -19.19
N GLN A 160 -24.23 -14.06 -19.72
CA GLN A 160 -24.43 -14.37 -21.13
C GLN A 160 -24.01 -13.22 -22.05
N GLU A 161 -24.34 -11.98 -21.69
CA GLU A 161 -24.07 -10.79 -22.52
C GLU A 161 -22.59 -10.34 -22.42
N PHE A 162 -22.00 -10.36 -21.23
CA PHE A 162 -20.67 -9.77 -20.98
C PHE A 162 -19.58 -10.79 -20.70
N GLY A 163 -19.92 -12.02 -20.31
CA GLY A 163 -18.97 -13.02 -19.85
C GLY A 163 -18.15 -12.56 -18.63
N GLY A 164 -16.95 -13.11 -18.50
CA GLY A 164 -16.01 -12.78 -17.43
C GLY A 164 -16.14 -13.68 -16.19
N GLY A 165 -15.65 -13.18 -15.05
CA GLY A 165 -15.59 -13.92 -13.80
C GLY A 165 -14.68 -13.29 -12.74
N PRO A 166 -14.43 -14.01 -11.63
CA PRO A 166 -14.98 -15.33 -11.31
C PRO A 166 -16.43 -15.24 -10.82
N VAL A 167 -17.20 -16.32 -11.05
CA VAL A 167 -18.58 -16.44 -10.56
C VAL A 167 -18.56 -16.55 -9.04
N CYS A 168 -19.48 -15.84 -8.36
CA CYS A 168 -19.61 -15.91 -6.91
C CYS A 168 -21.06 -16.19 -6.53
N SER A 169 -21.34 -17.43 -6.14
CA SER A 169 -22.63 -17.86 -5.59
C SER A 169 -22.60 -18.05 -4.08
N SER A 170 -21.40 -18.10 -3.50
CA SER A 170 -21.18 -18.32 -2.07
C SER A 170 -19.99 -17.50 -1.59
N LEU A 171 -20.19 -16.83 -0.46
CA LEU A 171 -19.20 -16.00 0.20
C LEU A 171 -18.37 -16.85 1.16
N GLN A 172 -17.29 -17.43 0.63
CA GLN A 172 -16.34 -18.23 1.42
C GLN A 172 -14.96 -17.58 1.42
N TYR A 173 -14.28 -17.65 2.58
CA TYR A 173 -12.93 -17.16 2.72
C TYR A 173 -11.93 -18.08 2.03
N CYS A 174 -10.93 -17.47 1.38
CA CYS A 174 -9.84 -18.22 0.79
C CYS A 174 -8.86 -18.68 1.87
N VAL A 175 -8.78 -19.99 2.16
CA VAL A 175 -7.81 -20.54 3.14
C VAL A 175 -6.37 -20.26 2.72
N THR A 176 -6.05 -20.38 1.43
CA THR A 176 -4.70 -20.09 0.91
C THR A 176 -4.29 -18.65 1.19
N CYS A 177 -5.13 -17.68 0.82
CA CYS A 177 -4.85 -16.27 1.08
C CYS A 177 -4.92 -15.93 2.57
N GLN A 178 -5.73 -16.65 3.36
CA GLN A 178 -5.81 -16.48 4.81
C GLN A 178 -4.49 -16.86 5.48
N ASN A 179 -3.92 -18.00 5.09
CA ASN A 179 -2.63 -18.46 5.61
C ASN A 179 -1.51 -17.47 5.25
N GLU A 180 -1.51 -16.97 4.01
CA GLU A 180 -0.53 -15.97 3.58
C GLU A 180 -0.70 -14.64 4.34
N PHE A 181 -1.94 -14.17 4.49
CA PHE A 181 -2.25 -12.97 5.25
C PHE A 181 -1.77 -13.08 6.70
N LEU A 182 -2.08 -14.19 7.38
CA LEU A 182 -1.62 -14.45 8.75
C LEU A 182 -0.09 -14.53 8.83
N ARG A 183 0.56 -15.21 7.88
CA ARG A 183 2.03 -15.29 7.81
C ARG A 183 2.66 -13.89 7.70
N LEU A 184 2.11 -13.03 6.85
CA LEU A 184 2.58 -11.65 6.68
C LEU A 184 2.31 -10.80 7.93
N GLN A 185 1.14 -10.94 8.56
CA GLN A 185 0.84 -10.25 9.83
C GLN A 185 1.83 -10.64 10.94
N THR A 186 2.09 -11.94 11.10
CA THR A 186 3.08 -12.43 12.06
C THR A 186 4.48 -11.90 11.75
N LYS A 187 4.89 -11.89 10.47
CA LYS A 187 6.18 -11.33 10.04
C LYS A 187 6.30 -9.84 10.40
N ARG A 188 5.29 -9.03 10.07
CA ARG A 188 5.28 -7.59 10.39
C ARG A 188 5.40 -7.32 11.88
N ASN A 189 4.61 -8.05 12.67
CA ASN A 189 4.61 -7.89 14.13
C ASN A 189 5.97 -8.30 14.73
N ALA A 190 6.53 -9.42 14.28
CA ALA A 190 7.83 -9.89 14.74
C ALA A 190 8.96 -8.90 14.37
N GLU A 191 8.98 -8.41 13.13
CA GLU A 191 9.98 -7.45 12.68
C GLU A 191 9.88 -6.11 13.41
N LEU A 192 8.67 -5.57 13.56
CA LEU A 192 8.45 -4.31 14.29
C LEU A 192 8.85 -4.44 15.76
N ALA A 193 8.53 -5.58 16.40
CA ALA A 193 8.91 -5.84 17.78
C ALA A 193 10.43 -5.95 17.94
N ALA A 194 11.09 -6.72 17.08
CA ALA A 194 12.55 -6.86 17.09
C ALA A 194 13.25 -5.51 16.87
N PHE A 195 12.81 -4.73 15.88
CA PHE A 195 13.39 -3.42 15.61
C PHE A 195 13.20 -2.44 16.77
N LYS A 196 12.00 -2.40 17.39
CA LYS A 196 11.75 -1.58 18.59
C LYS A 196 12.62 -1.97 19.77
N GLN A 197 12.90 -3.27 19.95
CA GLN A 197 13.80 -3.75 20.99
C GLN A 197 15.23 -3.25 20.76
N LEU A 198 15.73 -3.32 19.52
CA LEU A 198 17.05 -2.79 19.16
C LEU A 198 17.14 -1.27 19.37
N GLN A 199 16.07 -0.52 19.05
CA GLN A 199 16.02 0.92 19.33
C GLN A 199 16.03 1.24 20.82
N LYS A 200 15.42 0.39 21.65
CA LYS A 200 15.45 0.54 23.11
C LYS A 200 16.85 0.29 23.65
N MET A 201 17.55 -0.72 23.13
CA MET A 201 18.93 -1.04 23.50
C MET A 201 19.91 0.07 23.10
N GLU A 202 19.75 0.64 21.91
CA GLU A 202 20.58 1.77 21.43
C GLU A 202 20.50 2.98 22.37
N ARG A 203 19.32 3.26 22.94
CA ARG A 203 19.09 4.37 23.87
C ARG A 203 19.61 4.09 25.29
N SER A 204 20.08 2.87 25.57
CA SER A 204 20.59 2.52 26.88
C SER A 204 21.97 3.16 27.11
N PRO A 205 22.20 3.89 28.21
CA PRO A 205 23.48 4.54 28.49
C PRO A 205 24.63 3.55 28.71
N SER A 206 24.33 2.27 28.94
CA SER A 206 25.32 1.21 29.14
C SER A 206 26.01 0.76 27.85
N VAL A 207 25.45 1.07 26.66
CA VAL A 207 26.01 0.62 25.39
C VAL A 207 26.83 1.74 24.75
N ARG A 208 28.16 1.63 24.80
CA ARG A 208 29.07 2.50 24.05
C ARG A 208 29.33 1.92 22.66
N TRP A 209 28.86 2.61 21.64
CA TRP A 209 29.13 2.25 20.24
C TRP A 209 30.44 2.90 19.80
N HIS A 210 31.46 2.07 19.54
CA HIS A 210 32.78 2.55 19.14
C HIS A 210 33.01 2.57 17.62
N HIS A 211 32.03 2.09 16.84
CA HIS A 211 32.16 1.95 15.38
C HIS A 211 31.20 2.86 14.60
N PRO A 212 31.54 3.26 13.37
CA PRO A 212 30.68 4.08 12.53
C PRO A 212 29.32 3.40 12.26
N PRO A 213 28.21 4.17 12.16
CA PRO A 213 26.90 3.59 11.88
C PRO A 213 26.80 3.07 10.45
N ASN A 214 26.02 2.00 10.28
CA ASN A 214 25.64 1.46 8.98
C ASN A 214 24.59 2.36 8.30
N LEU A 215 24.58 2.34 6.97
CA LEU A 215 23.67 3.12 6.15
C LEU A 215 22.71 2.21 5.36
N ILE A 216 21.45 2.63 5.29
CA ILE A 216 20.47 2.07 4.36
C ILE A 216 19.83 3.21 3.57
N THR A 217 19.57 3.02 2.28
CA THR A 217 18.85 4.02 1.48
C THR A 217 17.50 4.38 2.10
N ARG A 218 17.16 5.68 2.15
CA ARG A 218 15.88 6.12 2.71
C ARG A 218 14.70 5.47 1.97
N SER A 219 14.82 5.30 0.65
CA SER A 219 13.80 4.64 -0.17
C SER A 219 13.53 3.19 0.21
N TRP A 220 14.55 2.44 0.65
CA TRP A 220 14.36 1.07 1.11
C TRP A 220 13.73 1.05 2.50
N PHE A 221 14.28 1.86 3.42
CA PHE A 221 13.76 1.92 4.78
C PHE A 221 12.30 2.39 4.84
N SER A 222 11.91 3.38 4.02
CA SER A 222 10.52 3.81 3.93
C SER A 222 9.58 2.70 3.43
N ARG A 223 10.03 1.79 2.55
CA ARG A 223 9.22 0.63 2.14
C ARG A 223 9.09 -0.37 3.29
N TRP A 224 10.17 -0.65 4.00
CA TRP A 224 10.14 -1.50 5.18
C TRP A 224 9.17 -0.94 6.24
N GLU A 225 9.27 0.35 6.55
CA GLU A 225 8.41 1.04 7.52
C GLU A 225 6.94 0.94 7.10
N ARG A 226 6.62 1.25 5.84
CA ARG A 226 5.26 1.10 5.30
C ARG A 226 4.76 -0.34 5.35
N PHE A 227 5.62 -1.33 5.13
CA PHE A 227 5.26 -2.74 5.23
C PHE A 227 4.91 -3.13 6.68
N VAL A 228 5.77 -2.83 7.66
CA VAL A 228 5.52 -3.19 9.06
C VAL A 228 4.37 -2.40 9.70
N LEU A 229 4.07 -1.20 9.19
CA LEU A 229 2.90 -0.39 9.55
C LEU A 229 1.62 -0.78 8.78
N ASN A 230 1.65 -1.86 8.00
CA ASN A 230 0.50 -2.37 7.24
C ASN A 230 -0.06 -1.39 6.20
N HIS A 231 0.78 -0.52 5.64
CA HIS A 231 0.45 0.33 4.49
C HIS A 231 0.73 -0.36 3.15
N ASP A 232 1.80 -1.16 3.06
CA ASP A 232 2.15 -1.89 1.84
C ASP A 232 1.92 -3.41 2.02
N GLU A 233 1.43 -4.06 0.96
CA GLU A 233 1.04 -5.48 1.02
C GLU A 233 2.23 -6.43 0.99
N GLU A 234 3.26 -6.07 0.23
CA GLU A 234 4.45 -6.87 0.00
C GLU A 234 5.60 -6.39 0.88
N PRO A 235 6.45 -7.32 1.37
CA PRO A 235 7.68 -6.95 2.05
C PRO A 235 8.64 -6.22 1.09
N PRO A 236 9.54 -5.37 1.61
CA PRO A 236 10.56 -4.77 0.77
C PRO A 236 11.45 -5.86 0.14
N PRO A 237 12.05 -5.58 -1.04
CA PRO A 237 13.01 -6.49 -1.66
C PRO A 237 14.32 -6.53 -0.84
N ALA A 238 15.30 -7.29 -1.33
CA ALA A 238 16.65 -7.25 -0.79
C ALA A 238 17.19 -5.80 -0.73
N ILE A 239 18.00 -5.51 0.29
CA ILE A 239 18.58 -4.18 0.48
C ILE A 239 19.42 -3.83 -0.74
N ASP A 240 19.23 -2.62 -1.29
CA ASP A 240 20.09 -2.07 -2.34
C ASP A 240 20.63 -0.70 -1.91
N ASN A 241 21.92 -0.70 -1.58
CA ASN A 241 22.67 0.48 -1.18
C ASN A 241 23.60 1.00 -2.29
N SER A 242 23.55 0.41 -3.49
CA SER A 242 24.46 0.74 -4.60
C SER A 242 24.39 2.22 -4.98
N SER A 243 23.22 2.83 -4.81
CA SER A 243 22.99 4.24 -5.10
C SER A 243 23.74 5.20 -4.16
N LEU A 244 24.13 4.75 -2.96
CA LEU A 244 24.87 5.55 -1.97
C LEU A 244 26.34 5.73 -2.31
N LEU A 245 26.88 4.86 -3.16
CA LEU A 245 28.30 4.80 -3.45
C LEU A 245 28.63 5.47 -4.78
N THR A 246 29.81 6.10 -4.83
CA THR A 246 30.38 6.63 -6.06
C THR A 246 31.22 5.54 -6.73
N ARG A 247 30.95 5.27 -8.01
CA ARG A 247 31.75 4.30 -8.77
C ARG A 247 33.15 4.88 -9.02
N PRO A 248 34.22 4.13 -8.75
CA PRO A 248 35.57 4.58 -9.04
C PRO A 248 35.77 4.71 -10.56
N ALA A 249 36.53 5.73 -10.99
CA ALA A 249 36.81 6.00 -12.41
C ALA A 249 37.76 4.98 -13.07
N LYS A 250 38.42 4.14 -12.27
CA LYS A 250 39.34 3.07 -12.71
C LYS A 250 39.01 1.78 -11.97
N GLU A 251 39.22 0.62 -12.60
CA GLU A 251 39.15 -0.68 -11.93
C GLU A 251 40.17 -0.71 -10.78
N GLY A 252 39.71 -1.04 -9.57
CA GLY A 252 40.50 -1.02 -8.34
C GLY A 252 40.53 0.32 -7.57
N GLY A 253 39.78 1.34 -8.00
CA GLY A 253 39.68 2.60 -7.26
C GLY A 253 38.86 2.50 -5.97
N VAL A 254 39.15 3.37 -5.01
CA VAL A 254 38.49 3.40 -3.69
C VAL A 254 37.02 3.80 -3.85
N VAL A 255 36.13 2.96 -3.33
CA VAL A 255 34.69 3.22 -3.27
C VAL A 255 34.41 4.21 -2.15
N ARG A 256 33.67 5.29 -2.45
CA ARG A 256 33.39 6.38 -1.51
C ARG A 256 31.89 6.67 -1.40
N LEU A 257 31.48 7.14 -0.22
CA LEU A 257 30.11 7.60 0.01
C LEU A 257 29.84 8.88 -0.79
N LYS A 258 28.67 8.95 -1.45
CA LYS A 258 28.22 10.18 -2.13
C LYS A 258 27.86 11.27 -1.12
N GLN A 259 28.26 12.51 -1.42
CA GLN A 259 28.01 13.68 -0.56
C GLN A 259 26.52 14.05 -0.40
N SER A 260 25.67 13.73 -1.39
CA SER A 260 24.24 14.06 -1.39
C SER A 260 23.33 12.82 -1.28
N GLY A 261 23.79 11.76 -0.60
CA GLY A 261 23.04 10.52 -0.46
C GLY A 261 21.79 10.68 0.43
N ASN A 262 20.65 10.13 0.00
CA ASN A 262 19.44 10.07 0.82
C ASN A 262 19.40 8.73 1.57
N TYR A 263 19.94 8.72 2.79
CA TYR A 263 20.10 7.53 3.62
C TYR A 263 19.57 7.73 5.04
N MET A 264 19.46 6.61 5.75
CA MET A 264 19.20 6.52 7.17
C MET A 264 20.39 5.81 7.84
N THR A 265 20.71 6.21 9.07
CA THR A 265 21.82 5.64 9.87
C THR A 265 21.27 4.62 10.86
N PHE A 266 21.99 3.52 11.05
CA PHE A 266 21.60 2.42 11.93
C PHE A 266 22.80 1.91 12.73
N THR A 267 22.54 1.38 13.92
CA THR A 267 23.55 0.61 14.66
C THR A 267 23.89 -0.69 13.92
N ARG A 268 25.00 -1.31 14.32
CA ARG A 268 25.44 -2.61 13.78
C ARG A 268 24.34 -3.68 13.89
N ASP A 269 23.67 -3.78 15.04
CA ASP A 269 22.60 -4.75 15.24
C ASP A 269 21.38 -4.54 14.37
N MET A 270 20.99 -3.28 14.17
CA MET A 270 19.86 -2.95 13.30
C MET A 270 20.18 -3.30 11.85
N TRP A 271 21.40 -3.02 11.40
CA TRP A 271 21.86 -3.46 10.08
C TRP A 271 21.87 -4.98 9.94
N LEU A 272 22.46 -5.69 10.90
CA LEU A 272 22.49 -7.15 10.91
C LEU A 272 21.09 -7.75 10.93
N PHE A 273 20.16 -7.16 11.67
CA PHE A 273 18.76 -7.53 11.63
C PHE A 273 18.18 -7.41 10.22
N PHE A 274 18.34 -6.26 9.55
CA PHE A 274 17.80 -6.07 8.21
C PHE A 274 18.43 -7.02 7.18
N VAL A 275 19.76 -7.17 7.16
CA VAL A 275 20.44 -8.04 6.19
C VAL A 275 20.15 -9.53 6.44
N ASN A 276 19.95 -9.96 7.69
CA ASN A 276 19.58 -11.35 7.99
C ASN A 276 18.15 -11.68 7.54
N VAL A 277 17.23 -10.71 7.58
CA VAL A 277 15.83 -10.92 7.16
C VAL A 277 15.67 -10.75 5.64
N TYR A 278 16.33 -9.77 5.04
CA TYR A 278 16.10 -9.37 3.64
C TYR A 278 17.27 -9.65 2.70
N GLY A 279 18.48 -9.87 3.22
CA GLY A 279 19.70 -9.95 2.43
C GLY A 279 19.99 -8.65 1.67
N GLY A 280 20.85 -8.75 0.65
CA GLY A 280 21.22 -7.64 -0.22
C GLY A 280 22.52 -6.96 0.20
N GLY A 281 22.66 -5.69 -0.19
CA GLY A 281 23.85 -4.89 0.03
C GLY A 281 24.01 -3.78 -1.02
N PRO A 282 25.24 -3.27 -1.23
CA PRO A 282 26.43 -3.51 -0.41
C PRO A 282 26.26 -2.98 1.02
N GLU A 283 27.07 -3.49 1.93
CA GLU A 283 27.20 -2.90 3.25
C GLU A 283 27.92 -1.55 3.15
N VAL A 284 27.37 -0.52 3.78
CA VAL A 284 27.88 0.85 3.73
C VAL A 284 27.88 1.46 5.12
N PHE A 285 28.95 2.16 5.47
CA PHE A 285 29.15 2.86 6.72
C PHE A 285 29.22 4.38 6.51
N LEU A 286 28.84 5.14 7.53
CA LEU A 286 29.00 6.60 7.55
C LEU A 286 30.47 6.99 7.76
N VAL A 287 31.29 6.78 6.73
CA VAL A 287 32.68 7.19 6.65
C VAL A 287 32.94 7.88 5.31
N HIS A 288 33.62 9.02 5.34
CA HIS A 288 33.78 9.89 4.17
C HIS A 288 35.00 9.55 3.31
N ASP A 289 36.01 8.86 3.87
CA ASP A 289 37.28 8.62 3.18
C ASP A 289 37.29 7.32 2.37
N HIS A 290 37.22 6.18 3.06
CA HIS A 290 37.20 4.86 2.47
C HIS A 290 36.23 3.98 3.26
N GLN A 291 35.48 3.14 2.55
CA GLN A 291 34.62 2.16 3.20
C GLN A 291 35.48 1.06 3.83
N PRO A 292 35.14 0.57 5.04
CA PRO A 292 35.90 -0.47 5.71
C PRO A 292 35.89 -1.76 4.90
N THR A 293 37.00 -2.48 4.96
CA THR A 293 37.13 -3.81 4.39
C THR A 293 36.36 -4.84 5.23
N ALA A 294 36.01 -5.98 4.64
CA ALA A 294 35.31 -7.05 5.35
C ALA A 294 36.11 -7.57 6.56
N GLU A 295 37.44 -7.55 6.49
CA GLU A 295 38.33 -7.94 7.60
C GLU A 295 38.28 -6.95 8.76
N GLU A 296 38.23 -5.65 8.48
CA GLU A 296 38.09 -4.62 9.52
C GLU A 296 36.74 -4.72 10.22
N VAL A 297 35.66 -4.91 9.45
CA VAL A 297 34.31 -5.11 10.00
C VAL A 297 34.24 -6.36 10.87
N ALA A 298 34.88 -7.47 10.44
CA ALA A 298 34.91 -8.69 11.22
C ALA A 298 35.60 -8.50 12.59
N LYS A 299 36.71 -7.75 12.63
CA LYS A 299 37.38 -7.41 13.89
C LYS A 299 36.49 -6.59 14.83
N TRP A 300 35.74 -5.63 14.28
CA TRP A 300 34.78 -4.84 15.06
C TRP A 300 33.67 -5.72 15.63
N ASP A 301 33.18 -6.70 14.86
CA ASP A 301 32.18 -7.65 15.36
C ASP A 301 32.72 -8.52 16.50
N GLU A 302 33.97 -9.00 16.40
CA GLU A 302 34.64 -9.77 17.46
C GLU A 302 34.85 -8.95 18.74
N GLU A 303 35.33 -7.71 18.61
CA GLU A 303 35.51 -6.79 19.74
C GLU A 303 34.18 -6.51 20.43
N ARG A 304 33.15 -6.18 19.65
CA ARG A 304 31.81 -5.95 20.16
C ARG A 304 31.24 -7.17 20.88
N GLN A 305 31.42 -8.37 20.34
CA GLN A 305 30.92 -9.60 20.96
C GLN A 305 31.60 -9.86 22.32
N ARG A 306 32.89 -9.52 22.44
CA ARG A 306 33.62 -9.57 23.71
C ARG A 306 33.07 -8.57 24.72
N ASP A 307 32.80 -7.34 24.30
CA ASP A 307 32.26 -6.30 25.18
C ASP A 307 30.86 -6.66 25.70
N LEU A 308 30.02 -7.26 24.85
CA LEU A 308 28.71 -7.75 25.27
C LEU A 308 28.79 -8.86 26.32
N LEU A 309 29.71 -9.82 26.14
CA LEU A 309 29.92 -10.89 27.11
C LEU A 309 30.39 -10.33 28.45
N ASN A 310 31.35 -9.41 28.44
CA ASN A 310 31.83 -8.76 29.65
C ASN A 310 30.73 -7.94 30.35
N ALA A 311 29.90 -7.21 29.59
CA ALA A 311 28.78 -6.47 30.16
C ALA A 311 27.73 -7.39 30.80
N THR A 312 27.46 -8.56 30.20
CA THR A 312 26.56 -9.54 30.82
C THR A 312 27.15 -10.20 32.06
N GLU A 313 28.46 -10.39 32.14
CA GLU A 313 29.14 -10.88 33.34
C GLU A 313 29.11 -9.83 34.47
N ASP A 314 29.32 -8.54 34.15
CA ASP A 314 29.22 -7.45 35.11
C ASP A 314 27.77 -7.29 35.65
N ASP A 315 26.75 -7.39 34.78
CA ASP A 315 25.35 -7.38 35.19
C ASP A 315 24.97 -8.59 36.06
N LEU A 316 25.56 -9.77 35.79
CA LEU A 316 25.41 -10.96 36.63
C LEU A 316 26.11 -10.79 37.98
N GLN A 317 27.32 -10.22 38.00
CA GLN A 317 28.06 -9.94 39.24
C GLN A 317 27.37 -8.88 40.10
N LEU A 318 26.82 -7.83 39.50
CA LEU A 318 26.02 -6.81 40.20
C LEU A 318 24.77 -7.42 40.84
N ASN A 319 24.03 -8.28 40.11
CA ASN A 319 22.87 -8.98 40.65
C ASN A 319 23.24 -9.96 41.79
N VAL A 320 24.38 -10.66 41.69
CA VAL A 320 24.88 -11.53 42.78
C VAL A 320 25.29 -10.71 44.00
N THR A 321 25.95 -9.56 43.79
CA THR A 321 26.38 -8.67 44.89
C THR A 321 25.17 -8.07 45.63
N GLN A 322 24.12 -7.71 44.89
CA GLN A 322 22.85 -7.23 45.45
C GLN A 322 22.16 -8.33 46.29
N LEU A 323 22.14 -9.58 45.81
CA LEU A 323 21.58 -10.73 46.54
C LEU A 323 22.41 -11.14 47.78
N THR A 324 23.71 -10.89 47.79
CA THR A 324 24.55 -11.12 48.98
C THR A 324 24.43 -10.02 50.03
N LEU A 325 24.11 -8.79 49.63
CA LEU A 325 23.86 -7.68 50.56
C LEU A 325 22.51 -7.83 51.28
N ASP A 326 21.47 -8.34 50.59
CA ASP A 326 20.16 -8.59 51.20
C ASP A 326 20.14 -9.80 52.16
N ASN A 327 21.16 -10.67 52.12
CA ASN A 327 21.30 -11.82 53.03
C ASN A 327 22.29 -11.57 54.20
N GLY A 328 22.85 -10.35 54.30
CA GLY A 328 23.86 -9.99 55.31
C GLY A 328 23.32 -9.27 56.55
N ASP A 329 22.03 -8.91 56.60
CA ASP A 329 21.43 -8.08 57.65
C ASP A 329 20.44 -8.86 58.54
N SER A 330 20.80 -10.08 58.92
CA SER A 330 20.08 -10.83 59.96
C SER A 330 21.06 -11.53 60.89
N ASP A 331 21.75 -10.77 61.75
CA ASP A 331 22.26 -11.24 63.05
C ASP A 331 22.96 -10.07 63.79
N HIS A 332 22.23 -9.36 64.64
CA HIS A 332 22.65 -9.01 66.01
C HIS A 332 21.59 -8.18 66.75
N ASP A 333 21.06 -8.80 67.82
CA ASP A 333 20.69 -8.28 69.15
C ASP A 333 19.77 -7.06 69.30
N ASP A 334 18.66 -7.24 70.05
CA ASP A 334 18.68 -6.75 71.44
C ASP A 334 17.59 -7.41 72.32
N PHE A 335 18.02 -7.77 73.53
CA PHE A 335 17.21 -8.20 74.67
C PHE A 335 16.63 -6.94 75.35
N GLY A 336 15.39 -6.97 75.81
CA GLY A 336 14.92 -5.89 76.70
C GLY A 336 13.44 -5.93 77.08
N ASP A 337 13.18 -6.55 78.23
CA ASP A 337 12.14 -6.26 79.23
C ASP A 337 10.81 -5.60 78.81
N THR A 338 9.71 -6.33 79.05
CA THR A 338 8.46 -5.70 79.51
C THR A 338 7.93 -6.42 80.74
N HIS A 339 7.92 -5.69 81.85
CA HIS A 339 7.17 -5.96 83.06
C HIS A 339 5.70 -6.32 82.80
N SER A 340 5.24 -7.44 83.35
CA SER A 340 4.10 -7.53 84.29
C SER A 340 4.13 -8.88 84.99
#